data_AF-A0A8C5TRK5-F1
#
_entry.id   AF-A0A8C5TRK5-F1
#
_cell.length_a   1.000
_cell.length_b   1.000
_cell.length_c   1.000
_cell.angle_alpha   90.00
_cell.angle_beta   90.00
_cell.angle_gamma   90.00
#
_symmetry.space_group_name_H-M   'P 1'
#
loop_
_entity.id
_entity.type
_entity.pdbx_description
1 polymer ?
#
loop_
_entity_poly.entity_id
_entity_poly.type
_entity_poly.pdbx_seq_one_letter_code
_entity_poly.pdbx_strand_id
1 'polypeptide(L)'
;SVFLHFTLKVLENYSDAPMTPKQILQVIEAEGLKEMSGTSPLACLNAMLHSNSRGGDGLFYKLPGRISLFTLKVNVELCSQLRAQG
;
A
#
# COMPACT_ATOMS: atom_id res chain seq x y z
N SER A 1 -5.71 -9.94 1.28
CA SER A 1 -4.36 -10.28 1.79
C SER A 1 -4.05 -9.35 2.95
N VAL A 2 -3.48 -9.87 4.04
CA VAL A 2 -3.10 -9.06 5.22
C VAL A 2 -2.20 -7.89 4.82
N PHE A 3 -1.21 -8.12 3.95
CA PHE A 3 -0.37 -7.06 3.37
C PHE A 3 -1.15 -5.97 2.65
N LEU A 4 -2.19 -6.34 1.89
CA LEU A 4 -2.97 -5.38 1.12
C LEU A 4 -3.77 -4.46 2.05
N HIS A 5 -4.41 -5.04 3.07
CA HIS A 5 -5.17 -4.31 4.08
C HIS A 5 -4.32 -3.24 4.78
N PHE A 6 -3.14 -3.63 5.27
CA PHE A 6 -2.26 -2.68 5.96
C PHE A 6 -1.67 -1.64 5.00
N THR A 7 -1.33 -2.02 3.78
CA THR A 7 -0.87 -1.06 2.77
C THR A 7 -1.93 -0.01 2.46
N LEU A 8 -3.21 -0.42 2.36
CA LEU A 8 -4.34 0.51 2.17
C LEU A 8 -4.44 1.49 3.34
N LYS A 9 -4.45 1.00 4.59
CA LYS A 9 -4.51 1.86 5.77
C LYS A 9 -3.36 2.87 5.84
N VAL A 10 -2.14 2.43 5.57
CA VAL A 10 -0.98 3.33 5.53
C VAL A 10 -1.20 4.41 4.47
N LEU A 11 -1.51 4.05 3.23
CA LEU A 11 -1.65 5.05 2.17
C LEU A 11 -2.91 5.93 2.33
N GLU A 12 -3.94 5.50 3.05
CA GLU A 12 -5.06 6.37 3.46
C GLU A 12 -4.61 7.41 4.49
N ASN A 13 -3.88 6.97 5.52
CA ASN A 13 -3.36 7.83 6.59
C ASN A 13 -2.29 8.83 6.09
N TYR A 14 -1.59 8.48 5.01
CA TYR A 14 -0.56 9.32 4.37
C TYR A 14 -0.97 9.76 2.95
N SER A 15 -2.25 10.01 2.72
CA SER A 15 -2.80 10.31 1.38
C SER A 15 -2.25 11.58 0.71
N ASP A 16 -1.70 12.52 1.50
CA ASP A 16 -1.11 13.77 0.99
C ASP A 16 0.27 13.58 0.33
N ALA A 17 0.91 12.41 0.51
CA ALA A 17 2.25 12.16 0.02
C ALA A 17 2.42 10.73 -0.54
N PRO A 18 2.95 10.57 -1.77
CA PRO A 18 3.29 9.24 -2.26
C PRO A 18 4.44 8.64 -1.46
N MET A 19 4.38 7.32 -1.22
CA MET A 19 5.36 6.61 -0.40
C MET A 19 6.09 5.52 -1.19
N THR A 20 7.32 5.25 -0.81
CA THR A 20 8.08 4.09 -1.32
C THR A 20 7.66 2.80 -0.61
N PRO A 21 7.85 1.61 -1.23
CA PRO A 21 7.63 0.33 -0.55
C PRO A 21 8.37 0.24 0.79
N LYS A 22 9.57 0.82 0.88
CA LYS A 22 10.36 0.83 2.11
C LYS A 22 9.67 1.64 3.22
N GLN A 23 9.17 2.84 2.90
CA GLN A 23 8.45 3.66 3.87
C GLN A 23 7.14 2.99 4.31
N ILE A 24 6.39 2.41 3.38
CA ILE A 24 5.15 1.68 3.69
C ILE A 24 5.47 0.51 4.63
N LEU A 25 6.50 -0.29 4.33
CA LEU A 25 6.92 -1.41 5.17
C LEU A 25 7.31 -0.95 6.57
N GLN A 26 8.06 0.16 6.70
CA GLN A 26 8.45 0.70 8.00
C GLN A 26 7.25 1.09 8.88
N VAL A 27 6.21 1.68 8.29
CA VAL A 27 4.98 2.02 9.04
C VAL A 27 4.25 0.75 9.46
N ILE A 28 4.10 -0.22 8.54
CA ILE A 28 3.49 -1.53 8.81
C ILE A 28 4.21 -2.26 9.95
N GLU A 29 5.55 -2.25 9.96
CA GLU A 29 6.38 -2.85 11.00
C GLU A 29 6.24 -2.10 12.34
N ALA A 30 6.19 -0.76 12.31
CA ALA A 30 6.02 0.07 13.49
C ALA A 30 4.65 -0.09 14.16
N GLU A 31 3.59 -0.32 13.37
CA GLU A 31 2.22 -0.58 13.85
C GLU A 31 2.03 -2.01 14.40
N GLY A 32 3.07 -2.85 14.37
CA GLY A 32 3.11 -4.09 15.15
C GLY A 32 2.88 -5.39 14.37
N LEU A 33 2.98 -5.38 13.03
CA LEU A 33 2.98 -6.62 12.24
C LEU A 33 4.34 -7.32 12.30
N LYS A 34 4.59 -7.94 13.46
CA LYS A 34 5.83 -8.68 13.75
C LYS A 34 5.96 -10.03 13.02
N GLU A 35 4.90 -10.50 12.35
CA GLU A 35 4.76 -11.86 11.79
C GLU A 35 5.28 -12.02 10.35
N MET A 36 6.18 -11.16 9.87
CA MET A 36 6.64 -11.19 8.48
C MET A 36 8.15 -11.42 8.35
N SER A 37 8.65 -12.41 9.09
CA SER A 37 10.07 -12.80 9.16
C SER A 37 10.54 -13.81 8.09
N GLY A 38 9.73 -14.09 7.07
CA GLY A 38 10.07 -14.94 5.92
C GLY A 38 10.74 -14.18 4.75
N THR A 39 10.72 -14.75 3.54
CA THR A 39 11.18 -14.15 2.26
C THR A 39 11.03 -12.63 2.24
N SER A 40 12.09 -11.89 1.84
CA SER A 40 12.21 -10.42 1.97
C SER A 40 10.84 -9.69 1.89
N PRO A 41 10.28 -9.22 3.03
CA PRO A 41 8.92 -8.65 3.08
C PRO A 41 8.78 -7.41 2.20
N LEU A 42 9.88 -6.69 1.98
CA LEU A 42 9.96 -5.59 1.02
C LEU A 42 9.73 -6.04 -0.43
N ALA A 43 10.30 -7.18 -0.83
CA ALA A 43 10.10 -7.74 -2.18
C ALA A 43 8.65 -8.20 -2.37
N CYS A 44 8.06 -8.86 -1.36
CA CYS A 44 6.65 -9.24 -1.36
C CYS A 44 5.73 -8.03 -1.45
N LEU A 45 5.97 -7.00 -0.64
CA LEU A 45 5.23 -5.75 -0.68
C LEU A 45 5.34 -5.07 -2.06
N ASN A 46 6.56 -4.97 -2.60
CA ASN A 46 6.79 -4.35 -3.90
C ASN A 46 6.07 -5.11 -5.02
N ALA A 47 6.14 -6.44 -5.03
CA ALA A 47 5.41 -7.27 -5.99
C ALA A 47 3.89 -7.10 -5.86
N MET A 48 3.38 -7.04 -4.62
CA MET A 48 1.96 -6.80 -4.35
C MET A 48 1.49 -5.43 -4.87
N LEU A 49 2.24 -4.36 -4.58
CA LEU A 49 1.96 -3.01 -5.09
C LEU A 49 1.93 -2.99 -6.62
N HIS A 50 2.91 -3.60 -7.27
CA HIS A 50 2.97 -3.70 -8.72
C HIS A 50 1.80 -4.46 -9.33
N SER A 51 1.41 -5.59 -8.75
CA SER A 51 0.27 -6.39 -9.22
C SER A 51 -1.06 -5.64 -9.08
N ASN A 52 -1.24 -4.88 -8.00
CA ASN A 52 -2.45 -4.11 -7.72
C ASN A 52 -2.45 -2.70 -8.35
N SER A 53 -1.41 -2.34 -9.11
CA SER A 53 -1.34 -1.07 -9.87
C SER A 53 -1.75 -1.22 -11.34
N ARG A 54 -1.90 -2.44 -11.85
CA ARG A 54 -2.17 -2.70 -13.28
C ARG A 54 -3.62 -2.37 -13.63
N GLY A 55 -3.84 -1.88 -14.85
CA GLY A 55 -5.18 -1.63 -15.40
C GLY A 55 -5.86 -0.35 -14.87
N GLY A 56 -7.05 -0.07 -15.41
CA GLY A 56 -7.89 1.06 -15.00
C GLY A 56 -8.27 0.97 -13.52
N ASP A 57 -8.72 -0.22 -13.10
CA ASP A 57 -9.25 -0.51 -11.77
C ASP A 57 -8.18 -0.84 -10.70
N GLY A 58 -6.89 -0.64 -11.00
CA GLY A 58 -5.84 -0.81 -10.00
C GLY A 58 -6.11 0.05 -8.76
N LEU A 59 -5.74 -0.43 -7.58
CA LEU A 59 -5.91 0.30 -6.31
C LEU A 59 -4.81 1.34 -6.10
N PHE A 60 -3.63 1.07 -6.64
CA PHE A 60 -2.46 1.91 -6.46
C PHE A 60 -2.08 2.64 -7.75
N TYR A 61 -1.56 3.86 -7.59
CA TYR A 61 -0.93 4.62 -8.66
C TYR A 61 0.58 4.68 -8.43
N LYS A 62 1.35 4.16 -9.38
CA LYS A 62 2.81 4.33 -9.41
C LYS A 62 3.15 5.63 -10.11
N LEU A 63 3.89 6.52 -9.44
CA LEU A 63 4.30 7.79 -10.03
C LEU A 63 5.30 7.56 -11.17
N PRO A 64 5.04 8.09 -12.38
CA PRO A 64 5.99 8.04 -13.48
C PRO A 64 7.24 8.88 -13.18
N GLY A 65 8.41 8.46 -13.69
CA GLY A 65 9.66 9.21 -13.55
C GLY A 65 10.30 9.23 -12.15
N ARG A 66 9.74 8.49 -11.17
CA ARG A 66 10.29 8.36 -9.81
C ARG A 66 10.54 6.90 -9.46
N ILE A 67 11.56 6.64 -8.63
CA ILE A 67 11.87 5.29 -8.11
C ILE A 67 10.71 4.87 -7.21
N SER A 68 9.93 3.88 -7.68
CA SER A 68 8.92 3.13 -6.93
C SER A 68 8.15 3.95 -5.88
N LEU A 69 7.56 5.08 -6.29
CA LEU A 69 6.64 5.84 -5.44
C LEU A 69 5.20 5.43 -5.76
N PHE A 70 4.43 5.13 -4.72
CA PHE A 70 3.04 4.67 -4.80
C PHE A 70 2.12 5.55 -3.96
N THR A 71 0.90 5.74 -4.46
CA THR A 71 -0.22 6.35 -3.71
C THR A 71 -1.51 5.59 -4.02
N LEU A 72 -2.59 5.87 -3.29
CA LEU A 72 -3.92 5.34 -3.60
C LEU A 72 -4.50 6.06 -4.81
N LYS A 73 -5.15 5.28 -5.68
CA LYS A 73 -6.16 5.84 -6.57
C LYS A 73 -7.40 6.05 -5.70
N VAL A 74 -7.67 7.30 -5.36
CA VAL A 74 -8.85 7.65 -4.57
C VAL A 74 -10.09 7.18 -5.32
N ASN A 75 -10.73 6.13 -4.83
CA ASN A 75 -12.05 5.71 -5.26
C ASN A 75 -13.00 5.94 -4.08
N VAL A 76 -14.07 6.71 -4.32
CA VAL A 76 -15.09 7.04 -3.32
C VAL A 76 -15.69 5.77 -2.71
N GLU A 77 -15.81 4.70 -3.50
CA GLU A 77 -16.30 3.39 -3.07
C GLU A 77 -15.31 2.70 -2.11
N LEU A 78 -14.01 2.73 -2.43
CA LEU A 78 -12.96 2.12 -1.61
C LEU A 78 -12.83 2.82 -0.26
N CYS A 79 -12.86 4.16 -0.24
CA CYS A 79 -12.87 4.93 1.00
C CYS A 79 -14.10 4.62 1.86
N SER A 80 -15.26 4.38 1.24
CA SER A 80 -16.48 4.02 1.97
C SER A 80 -16.38 2.61 2.56
N GLN A 81 -15.83 1.65 1.81
CA GLN A 81 -15.62 0.27 2.27
C GLN A 81 -14.57 0.16 3.38
N LEU A 82 -13.47 0.92 3.29
CA LEU A 82 -12.42 0.93 4.31
C LEU A 82 -12.91 1.59 5.61
N ARG A 83 -13.71 2.65 5.53
CA ARG A 83 -14.37 3.26 6.70
C ARG A 83 -15.44 2.35 7.33
N ALA A 84 -16.12 1.53 6.54
CA ALA A 84 -17.13 0.60 7.04
C ALA A 84 -16.55 -0.63 7.78
N GLN A 85 -15.23 -0.85 7.68
CA GLN A 85 -14.51 -1.91 8.40
C GLN A 85 -13.84 -1.41 9.69
N GLY A 86 -14.21 -0.21 10.17
CA GLY A 86 -13.78 0.40 11.42
C GLY A 86 -14.78 0.17 12.56
#